data_AF-A0A507BFX9-F1
#
_entry.id   AF-A0A507BFX9-F1
#
_cell.length_a   1.000
_cell.length_b   1.000
_cell.length_c   1.000
_cell.angle_alpha   90.00
_cell.angle_beta   90.00
_cell.angle_gamma   90.00
#
_symmetry.space_group_name_H-M   'P 1'
#
loop_
_entity.id
_entity.type
_entity.pdbx_description
1 polymer ?
#
loop_
_entity_poly.entity_id
_entity_poly.type
_entity_poly.pdbx_seq_one_letter_code
_entity_poly.pdbx_strand_id
1 'polypeptide(L)'
;MVCYWHDPPANSPTQACWMDFIVSEPALFEGTLAANTRHWSPDPASQRRADDHVSRAISLVIDRIQKGSAHTDGILAAVATLAFGESLLRNEAAWQLHMDGLAQVLQDRRSKGLWELPEWFTGLLIIVFPANVGEQLHYHGNSELSRVVVIGSRLAQLRHMLENYHERADHQDIPVNEINSTVRELHIAAQFLGSSSSPYVRVASLAIELYLHFSWPEQPSADLSSLARRLKDALRQLPIKPCPYMDLTSTSFVLGLVAAEHDSETRLWFLSRLRAVVADMESRGWTRPLQHLERAIESDQRLAARFKAIWDDAKDWVPPSDFSYNR
;
A
#
# COMPACT_ATOMS: atom_id res chain seq x y z
N MET A 1 12.35 4.29 3.13
CA MET A 1 11.72 3.12 2.50
C MET A 1 12.76 2.03 2.33
N VAL A 2 12.67 0.95 3.11
CA VAL A 2 13.56 -0.22 2.99
C VAL A 2 13.18 -1.03 1.75
N CYS A 3 14.17 -1.39 0.92
CA CYS A 3 14.02 -2.41 -0.10
C CYS A 3 14.17 -3.78 0.55
N TYR A 4 13.07 -4.44 0.91
CA TYR A 4 13.09 -5.84 1.41
C TYR A 4 13.14 -6.88 0.28
N TRP A 5 13.25 -6.45 -0.98
CA TRP A 5 13.34 -7.37 -2.10
C TRP A 5 14.80 -7.78 -2.34
N HIS A 6 15.05 -9.09 -2.36
CA HIS A 6 16.26 -9.72 -2.89
C HIS A 6 16.27 -9.82 -4.42
N ASP A 7 15.30 -9.21 -5.11
CA ASP A 7 15.58 -8.82 -6.49
C ASP A 7 16.84 -7.95 -6.41
N PRO A 8 17.88 -8.15 -7.24
CA PRO A 8 19.03 -7.27 -7.28
C PRO A 8 18.48 -5.86 -7.21
N PRO A 9 19.05 -4.96 -6.37
CA PRO A 9 18.70 -3.56 -6.51
C PRO A 9 18.81 -3.35 -8.00
N ALA A 10 17.70 -2.94 -8.63
CA ALA A 10 17.85 -2.50 -9.97
C ALA A 10 18.86 -1.37 -9.77
N ASN A 11 20.12 -1.57 -10.18
CA ASN A 11 21.12 -0.53 -10.34
C ASN A 11 20.61 0.36 -11.48
N SER A 12 19.40 0.83 -11.27
CA SER A 12 18.58 1.64 -12.12
C SER A 12 18.87 3.03 -11.58
N PRO A 13 19.24 3.95 -12.47
CA PRO A 13 19.44 5.35 -12.12
C PRO A 13 18.32 5.90 -11.23
N THR A 14 17.09 5.43 -11.42
CA THR A 14 15.91 5.80 -10.62
C THR A 14 16.04 5.50 -9.12
N GLN A 15 16.60 4.35 -8.74
CA GLN A 15 16.77 4.01 -7.32
C GLN A 15 17.89 4.82 -6.65
N ALA A 16 18.98 5.09 -7.38
CA ALA A 16 20.06 5.96 -6.90
C ALA A 16 19.56 7.39 -6.68
N CYS A 17 18.84 7.95 -7.66
CA CYS A 17 18.20 9.27 -7.54
C CYS A 17 17.24 9.34 -6.33
N TRP A 18 16.56 8.25 -6.01
CA TRP A 18 15.66 8.20 -4.85
C TRP A 18 16.42 8.25 -3.52
N MET A 19 17.55 7.56 -3.42
CA MET A 19 18.41 7.63 -2.24
C MET A 19 19.00 9.03 -2.09
N ASP A 20 19.53 9.61 -3.17
CA ASP A 20 20.05 10.98 -3.18
C ASP A 20 18.97 11.98 -2.76
N PHE A 21 17.73 11.78 -3.21
CA PHE A 21 16.60 12.59 -2.77
C PHE A 21 16.34 12.46 -1.26
N ILE A 22 16.35 11.25 -0.70
CA ILE A 22 16.17 11.04 0.74
C ILE A 22 17.24 11.75 1.57
N VAL A 23 18.52 11.61 1.21
CA VAL A 23 19.60 12.27 1.97
C VAL A 23 19.67 13.78 1.73
N SER A 24 19.08 14.30 0.65
CA SER A 24 19.07 15.73 0.36
C SER A 24 18.17 16.56 1.29
N GLU A 25 17.14 15.94 1.90
CA GLU A 25 16.22 16.62 2.82
C GLU A 25 16.30 15.99 4.23
N PRO A 26 16.87 16.68 5.23
CA PRO A 26 17.01 16.17 6.59
C PRO A 26 15.71 15.67 7.21
N ALA A 27 14.58 16.36 7.00
CA ALA A 27 13.30 15.93 7.54
C ALA A 27 12.85 14.57 6.97
N LEU A 28 13.07 14.38 5.66
CA LEU A 28 12.76 13.14 4.95
C LEU A 28 13.69 12.00 5.38
N PHE A 29 14.98 12.30 5.54
CA PHE A 29 15.95 11.34 6.05
C PHE A 29 15.56 10.82 7.43
N GLU A 30 15.29 11.73 8.37
CA GLU A 30 14.88 11.38 9.74
C GLU A 30 13.54 10.61 9.74
N GLY A 31 12.54 11.07 8.98
CA GLY A 31 11.26 10.36 8.86
C GLY A 31 11.41 8.97 8.26
N THR A 32 12.30 8.83 7.28
CA THR A 32 12.64 7.53 6.69
C THR A 32 13.32 6.61 7.69
N LEU A 33 14.29 7.10 8.47
CA LEU A 33 14.94 6.32 9.52
C LEU A 33 13.98 5.91 10.61
N ALA A 34 13.07 6.80 11.01
CA ALA A 34 12.01 6.49 11.97
C ALA A 34 11.15 5.31 11.49
N ALA A 35 10.52 5.45 10.32
CA ALA A 35 9.66 4.42 9.75
C ALA A 35 10.44 3.11 9.57
N ASN A 36 11.65 3.18 9.00
CA ASN A 36 12.48 2.00 8.80
C ASN A 36 12.83 1.32 10.14
N THR A 37 13.34 2.05 11.12
CA THR A 37 13.81 1.48 12.41
C THR A 37 12.66 0.86 13.18
N ARG A 38 11.50 1.52 13.17
CA ARG A 38 10.27 1.05 13.81
C ARG A 38 9.80 -0.29 13.26
N HIS A 39 9.87 -0.45 11.96
CA HIS A 39 9.41 -1.65 11.27
C HIS A 39 10.51 -2.70 11.11
N TRP A 40 11.76 -2.31 11.25
CA TRP A 40 12.91 -3.22 11.19
C TRP A 40 12.91 -4.20 12.35
N SER A 41 12.61 -3.75 13.58
CA SER A 41 12.66 -4.61 14.77
C SER A 41 11.64 -4.20 15.82
N PRO A 42 10.94 -5.16 16.45
CA PRO A 42 10.03 -4.88 17.55
C PRO A 42 10.74 -4.58 18.89
N ASP A 43 12.08 -4.68 18.93
CA ASP A 43 12.86 -4.44 20.16
C ASP A 43 12.63 -3.03 20.74
N PRO A 44 12.41 -2.90 22.08
CA PRO A 44 12.15 -1.60 22.70
C PRO A 44 13.23 -0.53 22.46
N ALA A 45 14.50 -0.90 22.31
CA ALA A 45 15.55 0.08 22.00
C ALA A 45 15.45 0.56 20.54
N SER A 46 15.05 -0.30 19.61
CA SER A 46 14.74 0.09 18.23
C SER A 46 13.50 1.00 18.18
N GLN A 47 12.46 0.69 18.95
CA GLN A 47 11.26 1.53 19.03
C GLN A 47 11.57 2.93 19.57
N ARG A 48 12.37 3.04 20.64
CA ARG A 48 12.83 4.34 21.18
C ARG A 48 13.66 5.14 20.18
N ARG A 49 14.59 4.49 19.47
CA ARG A 49 15.37 5.16 18.41
C ARG A 49 14.46 5.69 17.31
N ALA A 50 13.43 4.94 16.93
CA ALA A 50 12.46 5.41 15.97
C ALA A 50 11.69 6.64 16.49
N ASP A 51 11.33 6.71 17.77
CA ASP A 51 10.70 7.89 18.37
C ASP A 51 11.61 9.12 18.30
N ASP A 52 12.91 8.94 18.60
CA ASP A 52 13.89 10.02 18.49
C ASP A 52 13.98 10.57 17.05
N HIS A 53 13.97 9.68 16.05
CA HIS A 53 13.96 10.06 14.63
C HIS A 53 12.65 10.75 14.22
N VAL A 54 11.48 10.29 14.70
CA VAL A 54 10.18 10.97 14.46
C VAL A 54 10.22 12.38 15.04
N SER A 55 10.68 12.54 16.28
CA SER A 55 10.75 13.83 16.96
C SER A 55 11.64 14.82 16.19
N ARG A 56 12.80 14.37 15.70
CA ARG A 56 13.68 15.18 14.84
C ARG A 56 13.01 15.55 13.52
N ALA A 57 12.39 14.60 12.84
CA ALA A 57 11.69 14.83 11.58
C ALA A 57 10.59 15.89 11.72
N ILE A 58 9.74 15.77 12.75
CA ILE A 58 8.68 16.74 13.07
C ILE A 58 9.26 18.12 13.34
N SER A 59 10.32 18.20 14.16
CA SER A 59 10.97 19.48 14.48
C SER A 59 11.50 20.18 13.23
N LEU A 60 12.11 19.43 12.31
CA LEU A 60 12.61 19.94 11.04
C LEU A 60 11.48 20.40 10.11
N VAL A 61 10.37 19.66 10.03
CA VAL A 61 9.17 20.07 9.27
C VAL A 61 8.59 21.37 9.82
N ILE A 62 8.42 21.47 11.15
CA ILE A 62 7.90 22.68 11.80
C ILE A 62 8.79 23.89 11.50
N ASP A 63 10.11 23.74 11.64
CA ASP A 63 11.07 24.81 11.31
C ASP A 63 10.94 25.27 9.86
N ARG A 64 10.74 24.35 8.92
CA ARG A 64 10.55 24.66 7.49
C ARG A 64 9.26 25.40 7.22
N ILE A 65 8.17 25.02 7.89
CA ILE A 65 6.88 25.71 7.83
C ILE A 65 7.02 27.13 8.38
N GLN A 66 7.62 27.30 9.56
CA GLN A 66 7.83 28.61 10.18
C GLN A 66 8.70 29.54 9.33
N LYS A 67 9.69 29.00 8.62
CA LYS A 67 10.55 29.73 7.68
C LYS A 67 9.90 30.00 6.32
N GLY A 68 8.65 29.58 6.09
CA GLY A 68 7.97 29.74 4.81
C GLY A 68 8.60 28.93 3.67
N SER A 69 9.32 27.85 3.99
CA SER A 69 10.09 27.04 3.04
C SER A 69 9.56 25.61 2.88
N ALA A 70 8.35 25.33 3.35
CA ALA A 70 7.75 23.99 3.36
C ALA A 70 7.33 23.46 1.98
N HIS A 71 7.19 24.32 0.97
CA HIS A 71 6.82 23.95 -0.40
C HIS A 71 7.72 22.94 -1.17
N THR A 72 8.83 22.45 -0.62
CA THR A 72 9.72 21.56 -1.38
C THR A 72 9.18 20.13 -1.49
N ASP A 73 9.61 19.39 -2.52
CA ASP A 73 9.27 17.98 -2.67
C ASP A 73 9.80 17.13 -1.51
N GLY A 74 10.94 17.50 -0.93
CA GLY A 74 11.52 16.83 0.22
C GLY A 74 10.63 16.92 1.46
N ILE A 75 10.06 18.10 1.74
CA ILE A 75 9.14 18.28 2.87
C ILE A 75 7.81 17.56 2.61
N LEU A 76 7.31 17.62 1.37
CA LEU A 76 6.15 16.83 0.96
C LEU A 76 6.36 15.34 1.23
N ALA A 77 7.51 14.80 0.85
CA ALA A 77 7.89 13.41 1.09
C ALA A 77 8.05 13.10 2.59
N ALA A 78 8.63 14.02 3.36
CA ALA A 78 8.84 13.85 4.80
C ALA A 78 7.51 13.72 5.55
N VAL A 79 6.58 14.64 5.31
CA VAL A 79 5.25 14.62 5.94
C VAL A 79 4.46 13.38 5.53
N ALA A 80 4.52 13.00 4.24
CA ALA A 80 3.88 11.78 3.77
C ALA A 80 4.48 10.51 4.39
N THR A 81 5.79 10.48 4.62
CA THR A 81 6.48 9.37 5.28
C THR A 81 6.07 9.27 6.75
N LEU A 82 5.91 10.40 7.45
CA LEU A 82 5.42 10.44 8.83
C LEU A 82 3.96 9.99 8.91
N ALA A 83 3.08 10.55 8.08
CA ALA A 83 1.69 10.08 7.97
C ALA A 83 1.66 8.58 7.71
N PHE A 84 2.47 8.10 6.78
CA PHE A 84 2.55 6.69 6.49
C PHE A 84 3.00 5.85 7.68
N GLY A 85 4.02 6.27 8.43
CA GLY A 85 4.47 5.60 9.65
C GLY A 85 3.38 5.49 10.70
N GLU A 86 2.59 6.56 10.92
CA GLU A 86 1.48 6.55 11.88
C GLU A 86 0.30 5.68 11.41
N SER A 87 0.05 5.62 10.10
CA SER A 87 -0.94 4.70 9.51
C SER A 87 -0.60 3.24 9.82
N LEU A 88 0.68 2.86 9.67
CA LEU A 88 1.14 1.51 10.01
C LEU A 88 1.03 1.17 11.50
N LEU A 89 1.03 2.18 12.36
CA LEU A 89 0.79 2.03 13.79
C LEU A 89 -0.68 2.07 14.19
N ARG A 90 -1.59 2.34 13.24
CA ARG A 90 -3.00 2.64 13.49
C ARG A 90 -3.19 3.79 14.48
N ASN A 91 -2.28 4.75 14.47
CA ASN A 91 -2.38 5.96 15.27
C ASN A 91 -3.17 7.00 14.48
N GLU A 92 -4.49 6.83 14.43
CA GLU A 92 -5.39 7.67 13.61
C GLU A 92 -5.27 9.16 13.93
N ALA A 93 -5.07 9.51 15.21
CA ALA A 93 -4.92 10.89 15.64
C ALA A 93 -3.63 11.53 15.07
N ALA A 94 -2.48 10.86 15.21
CA ALA A 94 -1.22 11.38 14.65
C ALA A 94 -1.19 11.32 13.12
N TRP A 95 -1.79 10.27 12.54
CA TRP A 95 -1.99 10.16 11.11
C TRP A 95 -2.76 11.36 10.57
N GLN A 96 -3.89 11.72 11.18
CA GLN A 96 -4.70 12.88 10.78
C GLN A 96 -3.91 14.18 10.90
N LEU A 97 -3.14 14.37 11.97
CA LEU A 97 -2.27 15.56 12.13
C LEU A 97 -1.26 15.69 10.99
N HIS A 98 -0.65 14.58 10.55
CA HIS A 98 0.27 14.60 9.42
C HIS A 98 -0.44 14.82 8.09
N MET A 99 -1.65 14.29 7.91
CA MET A 99 -2.48 14.58 6.74
C MET A 99 -2.85 16.07 6.66
N ASP A 100 -3.26 16.68 7.76
CA ASP A 100 -3.53 18.11 7.84
C ASP A 100 -2.28 18.93 7.47
N GLY A 101 -1.11 18.52 8.00
CA GLY A 101 0.18 19.10 7.64
C GLY A 101 0.51 18.95 6.15
N LEU A 102 0.19 17.80 5.55
CA LEU A 102 0.38 17.55 4.12
C LEU A 102 -0.48 18.49 3.28
N ALA A 103 -1.74 18.69 3.67
CA ALA A 103 -2.65 19.63 3.02
C ALA A 103 -2.10 21.07 3.07
N GLN A 104 -1.54 21.48 4.21
CA GLN A 104 -0.90 22.80 4.38
C GLN A 104 0.33 22.96 3.47
N VAL A 105 1.20 21.95 3.41
CA VAL A 105 2.38 21.95 2.51
C VAL A 105 1.94 22.14 1.05
N LEU A 106 0.90 21.43 0.64
CA LEU A 106 0.39 21.53 -0.71
C LEU A 106 -0.31 22.87 -0.99
N GLN A 107 -0.95 23.47 0.01
CA GLN A 107 -1.48 24.83 -0.13
C GLN A 107 -0.37 25.87 -0.28
N ASP A 108 0.72 25.76 0.50
CA ASP A 108 1.92 26.62 0.36
C ASP A 108 2.51 26.50 -1.04
N ARG A 109 2.65 25.27 -1.56
CA ARG A 109 3.09 25.02 -2.95
C ARG A 109 2.24 25.77 -3.98
N ARG A 110 0.92 25.69 -3.88
CA ARG A 110 0.01 26.39 -4.80
C ARG A 110 0.16 27.91 -4.71
N SER A 111 0.30 28.45 -3.50
CA SER A 111 0.51 29.89 -3.32
C SER A 111 1.78 30.40 -4.03
N LYS A 112 2.73 29.50 -4.29
CA LYS A 112 3.99 29.74 -5.02
C LYS A 112 3.94 29.31 -6.50
N GLY A 113 2.77 28.91 -7.00
CA GLY A 113 2.59 28.47 -8.39
C GLY A 113 3.05 27.04 -8.68
N LEU A 114 3.35 26.22 -7.66
CA LEU A 114 3.73 24.82 -7.80
C LEU A 114 2.47 23.93 -7.73
N TRP A 115 1.75 23.83 -8.85
CA TRP A 115 0.49 23.09 -8.93
C TRP A 115 0.67 21.59 -9.15
N GLU A 116 1.76 21.21 -9.82
CA GLU A 116 2.02 19.82 -10.17
C GLU A 116 2.54 19.02 -8.97
N LEU A 117 1.97 17.81 -8.82
CA LEU A 117 2.47 16.81 -7.90
C LEU A 117 3.53 15.96 -8.59
N PRO A 118 4.65 15.64 -7.92
CA PRO A 118 5.59 14.65 -8.44
C PRO A 118 4.89 13.31 -8.71
N GLU A 119 5.27 12.64 -9.80
CA GLU A 119 4.66 11.36 -10.18
C GLU A 119 4.81 10.30 -9.08
N TRP A 120 6.00 10.24 -8.45
CA TRP A 120 6.27 9.32 -7.33
C TRP A 120 5.31 9.56 -6.16
N PHE A 121 4.94 10.82 -5.91
CA PHE A 121 4.08 11.19 -4.79
C PHE A 121 2.63 10.80 -5.09
N THR A 122 2.17 11.05 -6.31
CA THR A 122 0.87 10.57 -6.77
C THR A 122 0.78 9.05 -6.66
N GLY A 123 1.82 8.34 -7.12
CA GLY A 123 1.92 6.89 -7.02
C GLY A 123 1.87 6.37 -5.57
N LEU A 124 2.61 7.03 -4.67
CA LEU A 124 2.56 6.77 -3.23
C LEU A 124 1.13 6.93 -2.71
N LEU A 125 0.47 8.06 -2.99
CA LEU A 125 -0.88 8.32 -2.49
C LEU A 125 -1.90 7.27 -2.97
N ILE A 126 -1.78 6.84 -4.22
CA ILE A 126 -2.66 5.83 -4.83
C ILE A 126 -2.48 4.46 -4.17
N ILE A 127 -1.24 4.05 -3.92
CA ILE A 127 -0.95 2.76 -3.29
C ILE A 127 -1.25 2.79 -1.79
N VAL A 128 -1.03 3.93 -1.13
CA VAL A 128 -0.95 4.02 0.33
C VAL A 128 -2.20 4.61 0.98
N PHE A 129 -3.01 5.39 0.27
CA PHE A 129 -4.12 6.07 0.93
C PHE A 129 -5.41 6.13 0.09
N PRO A 130 -5.90 5.02 -0.49
CA PRO A 130 -7.05 5.09 -1.39
C PRO A 130 -8.34 5.60 -0.70
N ALA A 131 -8.56 5.35 0.60
CA ALA A 131 -9.84 5.68 1.26
C ALA A 131 -9.88 6.99 2.06
N ASN A 132 -8.76 7.39 2.72
CA ASN A 132 -8.79 8.45 3.74
C ASN A 132 -8.12 9.78 3.30
N VAL A 133 -7.56 9.82 2.10
CA VAL A 133 -6.91 11.03 1.55
C VAL A 133 -7.92 12.01 0.92
N GLY A 134 -9.19 11.61 0.91
CA GLY A 134 -10.13 12.02 -0.11
C GLY A 134 -10.62 13.46 -0.08
N GLU A 135 -10.75 14.09 1.08
CA GLU A 135 -11.22 15.48 1.16
C GLU A 135 -10.08 16.48 1.01
N GLN A 136 -8.93 16.19 1.62
CA GLN A 136 -7.82 17.14 1.65
C GLN A 136 -7.05 17.18 0.33
N LEU A 137 -6.93 16.04 -0.36
CA LEU A 137 -6.18 15.98 -1.62
C LEU A 137 -7.04 16.08 -2.88
N HIS A 138 -8.37 16.13 -2.77
CA HIS A 138 -9.29 16.21 -3.90
C HIS A 138 -8.97 17.37 -4.87
N TYR A 139 -8.46 18.46 -4.31
CA TYR A 139 -8.27 19.72 -5.03
C TYR A 139 -6.95 19.83 -5.81
N HIS A 140 -6.02 18.86 -5.74
CA HIS A 140 -4.67 18.99 -6.35
C HIS A 140 -4.62 18.72 -7.86
N GLY A 141 -5.76 18.75 -8.57
CA GLY A 141 -5.80 18.71 -10.04
C GLY A 141 -5.37 17.39 -10.69
N ASN A 142 -5.05 16.36 -9.91
CA ASN A 142 -4.73 15.05 -10.44
C ASN A 142 -6.02 14.21 -10.57
N SER A 143 -6.54 14.14 -11.80
CA SER A 143 -7.81 13.45 -12.08
C SER A 143 -7.77 11.95 -11.77
N GLU A 144 -6.60 11.30 -11.84
CA GLU A 144 -6.43 9.89 -11.49
C GLU A 144 -6.51 9.68 -9.98
N LEU A 145 -5.81 10.52 -9.21
CA LEU A 145 -5.88 10.50 -7.75
C LEU A 145 -7.31 10.76 -7.26
N SER A 146 -8.01 11.75 -7.82
CA SER A 146 -9.41 12.02 -7.47
C SER A 146 -10.31 10.81 -7.73
N ARG A 147 -10.07 10.08 -8.83
CA ARG A 147 -10.82 8.85 -9.13
C ARG A 147 -10.50 7.73 -8.14
N VAL A 148 -9.22 7.50 -7.83
CA VAL A 148 -8.79 6.49 -6.85
C VAL A 148 -9.41 6.77 -5.48
N VAL A 149 -9.42 8.03 -5.06
CA VAL A 149 -10.08 8.49 -3.83
C VAL A 149 -11.57 8.12 -3.82
N VAL A 150 -12.30 8.48 -4.88
CA VAL A 150 -13.75 8.19 -4.97
C VAL A 150 -14.02 6.69 -4.92
N ILE A 151 -13.19 5.90 -5.63
CA ILE A 151 -13.27 4.45 -5.60
C ILE A 151 -12.96 3.91 -4.20
N GLY A 152 -11.94 4.44 -3.52
CA GLY A 152 -11.57 4.03 -2.17
C GLY A 152 -12.64 4.31 -1.13
N SER A 153 -13.29 5.49 -1.17
CA SER A 153 -14.44 5.78 -0.29
C SER A 153 -15.62 4.84 -0.54
N ARG A 154 -15.91 4.51 -1.81
CA ARG A 154 -16.95 3.54 -2.17
C ARG A 154 -16.58 2.10 -1.76
N LEU A 155 -15.30 1.72 -1.81
CA LEU A 155 -14.82 0.44 -1.29
C LEU A 155 -14.97 0.35 0.22
N ALA A 156 -14.72 1.43 0.96
CA ALA A 156 -14.95 1.50 2.39
C ALA A 156 -16.44 1.34 2.73
N GLN A 157 -17.33 1.98 1.97
CA GLN A 157 -18.78 1.79 2.09
C GLN A 157 -19.17 0.33 1.82
N LEU A 158 -18.68 -0.26 0.72
CA LEU A 158 -18.93 -1.66 0.39
C LEU A 158 -18.47 -2.60 1.52
N ARG A 159 -17.29 -2.38 2.11
CA ARG A 159 -16.79 -3.15 3.26
C ARG A 159 -17.79 -3.15 4.40
N HIS A 160 -18.26 -1.97 4.79
CA HIS A 160 -19.25 -1.85 5.86
C HIS A 160 -20.57 -2.57 5.52
N MET A 161 -21.02 -2.51 4.27
CA MET A 161 -22.21 -3.25 3.82
C MET A 161 -22.00 -4.77 3.92
N LEU A 162 -20.82 -5.27 3.56
CA LEU A 162 -20.47 -6.69 3.60
C LEU A 162 -20.30 -7.21 5.03
N GLU A 163 -19.73 -6.42 5.94
CA GLU A 163 -19.66 -6.74 7.37
C GLU A 163 -21.06 -6.88 7.95
N ASN A 164 -21.92 -5.88 7.74
CA ASN A 164 -23.32 -5.91 8.17
C ASN A 164 -24.10 -7.08 7.56
N TYR A 165 -23.81 -7.44 6.30
CA TYR A 165 -24.41 -8.59 5.63
C TYR A 165 -24.06 -9.91 6.33
N HIS A 166 -22.78 -10.12 6.65
CA HIS A 166 -22.30 -11.36 7.23
C HIS A 166 -22.65 -11.52 8.73
N GLU A 167 -22.83 -10.43 9.47
CA GLU A 167 -23.19 -10.47 10.89
C GLU A 167 -24.68 -10.74 11.15
N ARG A 168 -25.57 -10.48 10.18
CA ARG A 168 -27.02 -10.66 10.35
C ARG A 168 -27.45 -12.09 9.98
N ALA A 169 -27.88 -12.85 10.98
CA ALA A 169 -28.38 -14.22 10.84
C ALA A 169 -29.74 -14.33 10.11
N ASP A 170 -30.53 -13.25 10.09
CA ASP A 170 -31.86 -13.22 9.49
C ASP A 170 -31.82 -12.38 8.20
N HIS A 171 -31.68 -13.06 7.06
CA HIS A 171 -31.43 -12.43 5.75
C HIS A 171 -32.63 -11.66 5.16
N GLN A 172 -33.63 -11.30 5.97
CA GLN A 172 -34.94 -10.85 5.50
C GLN A 172 -35.02 -9.37 5.09
N ASP A 173 -34.02 -8.54 5.43
CA ASP A 173 -33.96 -7.10 5.06
C ASP A 173 -32.63 -6.72 4.39
N ILE A 174 -31.99 -7.67 3.73
CA ILE A 174 -30.63 -7.45 3.25
C ILE A 174 -30.59 -6.66 1.94
N PRO A 175 -29.74 -5.61 1.83
CA PRO A 175 -29.57 -4.84 0.62
C PRO A 175 -28.69 -5.57 -0.41
N VAL A 176 -28.96 -6.84 -0.72
CA VAL A 176 -28.21 -7.64 -1.74
C VAL A 176 -28.17 -6.91 -3.08
N ASN A 177 -29.29 -6.29 -3.47
CA ASN A 177 -29.38 -5.48 -4.67
C ASN A 177 -28.48 -4.24 -4.63
N GLU A 178 -28.34 -3.60 -3.47
CA GLU A 178 -27.47 -2.45 -3.27
C GLU A 178 -25.99 -2.87 -3.29
N ILE A 179 -25.64 -3.98 -2.62
CA ILE A 179 -24.30 -4.58 -2.68
C ILE A 179 -23.95 -4.90 -4.13
N ASN A 180 -24.85 -5.56 -4.85
CA ASN A 180 -24.67 -5.89 -6.26
C ASN A 180 -24.51 -4.66 -7.16
N SER A 181 -25.29 -3.60 -6.92
CA SER A 181 -25.14 -2.33 -7.65
C SER A 181 -23.77 -1.70 -7.37
N THR A 182 -23.40 -1.59 -6.11
CA THR A 182 -22.13 -1.00 -5.65
C THR A 182 -20.93 -1.77 -6.21
N VAL A 183 -20.95 -3.11 -6.14
CA VAL A 183 -19.90 -3.97 -6.72
C VAL A 183 -19.79 -3.79 -8.23
N ARG A 184 -20.92 -3.72 -8.95
CA ARG A 184 -20.91 -3.49 -10.40
C ARG A 184 -20.33 -2.11 -10.76
N GLU A 185 -20.75 -1.06 -10.07
CA GLU A 185 -20.23 0.29 -10.27
C GLU A 185 -18.73 0.38 -9.98
N LEU A 186 -18.27 -0.27 -8.91
CA LEU A 186 -16.86 -0.35 -8.55
C LEU A 186 -16.05 -1.13 -9.60
N HIS A 187 -16.58 -2.22 -10.16
CA HIS A 187 -15.92 -2.93 -11.26
C HIS A 187 -15.74 -2.05 -12.50
N ILE A 188 -16.80 -1.35 -12.92
CA ILE A 188 -16.74 -0.43 -14.07
C ILE A 188 -15.69 0.66 -13.81
N ALA A 189 -15.71 1.25 -12.61
CA ALA A 189 -14.75 2.29 -12.22
C ALA A 189 -13.30 1.76 -12.20
N ALA A 190 -13.07 0.55 -11.68
CA ALA A 190 -11.76 -0.09 -11.65
C ALA A 190 -11.24 -0.41 -13.06
N GLN A 191 -12.08 -0.91 -13.96
CA GLN A 191 -11.71 -1.18 -15.34
C GLN A 191 -11.34 0.10 -16.10
N PHE A 192 -12.14 1.16 -15.91
CA PHE A 192 -11.85 2.47 -16.50
C PHE A 192 -10.52 3.03 -15.97
N LEU A 193 -10.27 2.89 -14.67
CA LEU A 193 -9.00 3.27 -14.05
C LEU A 193 -7.81 2.50 -14.65
N GLY A 194 -8.00 1.21 -14.98
CA GLY A 194 -6.98 0.35 -15.59
C GLY A 194 -6.52 0.76 -17.01
N SER A 195 -7.24 1.68 -17.65
CA SER A 195 -6.83 2.28 -18.94
C SER A 195 -5.75 3.36 -18.81
N SER A 196 -5.42 3.78 -17.58
CA SER A 196 -4.36 4.74 -17.29
C SER A 196 -3.00 4.27 -17.81
N SER A 197 -2.15 5.23 -18.18
CA SER A 197 -0.73 5.00 -18.49
C SER A 197 0.11 4.78 -17.22
N SER A 198 -0.34 5.27 -16.06
CA SER A 198 0.38 5.19 -14.80
C SER A 198 0.46 3.74 -14.28
N PRO A 199 1.67 3.21 -13.99
CA PRO A 199 1.82 1.86 -13.48
C PRO A 199 1.24 1.71 -12.07
N TYR A 200 1.27 2.78 -11.26
CA TYR A 200 0.66 2.80 -9.92
C TYR A 200 -0.86 2.64 -9.98
N VAL A 201 -1.49 3.40 -10.89
CA VAL A 201 -2.94 3.35 -11.13
C VAL A 201 -3.36 1.97 -11.61
N ARG A 202 -2.57 1.37 -12.51
CA ARG A 202 -2.82 0.01 -13.03
C ARG A 202 -2.76 -1.05 -11.92
N VAL A 203 -1.79 -0.97 -11.02
CA VAL A 203 -1.68 -1.85 -9.85
C VAL A 203 -2.92 -1.70 -8.95
N ALA A 204 -3.32 -0.47 -8.62
CA ALA A 204 -4.49 -0.21 -7.80
C ALA A 204 -5.78 -0.75 -8.44
N SER A 205 -5.98 -0.48 -9.73
CA SER A 205 -7.11 -1.00 -10.52
C SER A 205 -7.21 -2.53 -10.44
N LEU A 206 -6.12 -3.25 -10.72
CA LEU A 206 -6.08 -4.71 -10.68
C LEU A 206 -6.30 -5.28 -9.27
N ALA A 207 -5.73 -4.64 -8.25
CA ALA A 207 -5.94 -5.03 -6.86
C ALA A 207 -7.42 -4.84 -6.44
N ILE A 208 -8.06 -3.75 -6.87
CA ILE A 208 -9.47 -3.50 -6.63
C ILE A 208 -10.34 -4.55 -7.33
N GLU A 209 -10.06 -4.88 -8.59
CA GLU A 209 -10.79 -5.94 -9.31
C GLU A 209 -10.72 -7.29 -8.59
N LEU A 210 -9.51 -7.71 -8.17
CA LEU A 210 -9.33 -8.93 -7.39
C LEU A 210 -10.08 -8.88 -6.05
N TYR A 211 -9.97 -7.77 -5.33
CA TYR A 211 -10.65 -7.58 -4.05
C TYR A 211 -12.18 -7.75 -4.19
N LEU A 212 -12.78 -7.14 -5.21
CA LEU A 212 -14.22 -7.24 -5.49
C LEU A 212 -14.64 -8.69 -5.77
N HIS A 213 -13.85 -9.42 -6.58
CA HIS A 213 -14.11 -10.83 -6.87
C HIS A 213 -14.05 -11.73 -5.63
N PHE A 214 -13.13 -11.46 -4.69
CA PHE A 214 -13.06 -12.22 -3.44
C PHE A 214 -14.17 -11.86 -2.46
N SER A 215 -14.50 -10.57 -2.39
CA SER A 215 -15.47 -10.05 -1.42
C SER A 215 -16.92 -10.41 -1.78
N TRP A 216 -17.24 -10.51 -3.07
CA TRP A 216 -18.60 -10.76 -3.55
C TRP A 216 -18.65 -11.65 -4.82
N PRO A 217 -18.69 -12.98 -4.68
CA PRO A 217 -18.45 -13.93 -5.78
C PRO A 217 -19.66 -14.16 -6.72
N GLU A 218 -20.67 -13.30 -6.77
CA GLU A 218 -21.86 -13.48 -7.64
C GLU A 218 -21.61 -13.17 -9.12
N GLN A 219 -20.42 -12.69 -9.49
CA GLN A 219 -20.09 -12.39 -10.88
C GLN A 219 -19.59 -13.63 -11.64
N PRO A 220 -19.89 -13.75 -12.95
CA PRO A 220 -19.44 -14.86 -13.78
C PRO A 220 -17.92 -15.04 -13.67
N SER A 221 -17.47 -16.29 -13.69
CA SER A 221 -16.10 -16.75 -13.41
C SER A 221 -15.03 -15.88 -14.08
N ALA A 222 -14.61 -14.82 -13.39
CA ALA A 222 -13.47 -14.04 -13.82
C ALA A 222 -12.25 -14.94 -13.77
N ASP A 223 -11.41 -14.86 -14.79
CA ASP A 223 -10.13 -15.55 -14.82
C ASP A 223 -9.18 -14.84 -13.83
N LEU A 224 -9.31 -15.21 -12.55
CA LEU A 224 -8.52 -14.69 -11.44
C LEU A 224 -7.02 -14.93 -11.68
N SER A 225 -6.66 -16.05 -12.32
CA SER A 225 -5.28 -16.37 -12.68
C SER A 225 -4.71 -15.37 -13.68
N SER A 226 -5.49 -14.97 -14.68
CA SER A 226 -5.10 -13.91 -15.62
C SER A 226 -4.99 -12.54 -14.95
N LEU A 227 -5.91 -12.19 -14.03
CA LEU A 227 -5.81 -10.96 -13.23
C LEU A 227 -4.54 -10.96 -12.35
N ALA A 228 -4.23 -12.07 -11.68
CA ALA A 228 -3.02 -12.24 -10.88
C ALA A 228 -1.75 -12.06 -11.72
N ARG A 229 -1.71 -12.64 -12.93
CA ARG A 229 -0.59 -12.50 -13.86
C ARG A 229 -0.41 -11.04 -14.30
N ARG A 230 -1.49 -10.35 -14.66
CA ARG A 230 -1.46 -8.92 -15.00
C ARG A 230 -0.99 -8.06 -13.81
N LEU A 231 -1.40 -8.41 -12.59
CA LEU A 231 -0.96 -7.72 -11.37
C LEU A 231 0.55 -7.93 -11.12
N LYS A 232 1.05 -9.16 -11.29
CA LYS A 232 2.50 -9.46 -11.27
C LYS A 232 3.24 -8.55 -12.25
N ASP A 233 2.79 -8.51 -13.50
CA ASP A 233 3.46 -7.75 -14.56
C ASP A 233 3.44 -6.23 -14.27
N ALA A 234 2.31 -5.70 -13.76
CA ALA A 234 2.20 -4.30 -13.36
C ALA A 234 3.12 -3.95 -12.17
N LEU A 235 3.19 -4.80 -11.14
CA LEU A 235 4.10 -4.63 -10.00
C LEU A 235 5.58 -4.66 -10.44
N ARG A 236 5.90 -5.47 -11.45
CA ARG A 236 7.25 -5.51 -12.05
C ARG A 236 7.62 -4.23 -12.79
N GLN A 237 6.64 -3.48 -13.28
CA GLN A 237 6.84 -2.23 -14.03
C GLN A 237 6.90 -0.97 -13.13
N LEU A 238 6.62 -1.08 -11.83
CA LEU A 238 6.70 0.08 -10.94
C LEU A 238 8.12 0.68 -10.93
N PRO A 239 8.26 2.01 -11.14
CA PRO A 239 9.54 2.67 -11.22
C PRO A 239 10.23 2.75 -9.85
N ILE A 240 9.44 2.78 -8.78
CA ILE A 240 9.92 2.66 -7.41
C ILE A 240 9.31 1.39 -6.82
N LYS A 241 10.16 0.48 -6.35
CA LYS A 241 9.71 -0.80 -5.80
C LYS A 241 9.08 -0.58 -4.43
N PRO A 242 7.82 -1.00 -4.22
CA PRO A 242 7.18 -0.89 -2.93
C PRO A 242 7.89 -1.77 -1.91
N CYS A 243 8.09 -1.24 -0.70
CA CYS A 243 8.44 -2.02 0.46
C CYS A 243 7.29 -2.98 0.79
N PRO A 244 7.47 -4.30 0.84
CA PRO A 244 6.40 -5.25 1.14
C PRO A 244 5.94 -5.27 2.60
N TYR A 245 6.62 -4.55 3.49
CA TYR A 245 6.22 -4.43 4.90
C TYR A 245 4.95 -3.58 5.10
N MET A 246 4.33 -3.07 4.05
CA MET A 246 3.17 -2.18 4.20
C MET A 246 1.90 -3.03 4.19
N ASP A 247 0.99 -2.80 5.13
CA ASP A 247 -0.35 -3.41 5.18
C ASP A 247 -1.11 -3.23 3.83
N LEU A 248 -0.69 -2.31 2.97
CA LEU A 248 -1.33 -1.97 1.69
C LEU A 248 -0.63 -2.51 0.45
N THR A 249 0.72 -2.58 0.48
CA THR A 249 1.48 -3.22 -0.60
C THR A 249 1.33 -4.73 -0.47
N SER A 250 1.36 -5.26 0.76
CA SER A 250 1.04 -6.65 1.04
C SER A 250 -0.36 -7.03 0.58
N THR A 251 -1.38 -6.15 0.63
CA THR A 251 -2.72 -6.47 0.08
C THR A 251 -2.63 -6.88 -1.39
N SER A 252 -1.94 -6.11 -2.23
CA SER A 252 -1.78 -6.47 -3.66
C SER A 252 -1.03 -7.79 -3.83
N PHE A 253 0.02 -8.05 -3.04
CA PHE A 253 0.76 -9.32 -3.10
C PHE A 253 -0.08 -10.51 -2.61
N VAL A 254 -0.86 -10.33 -1.56
CA VAL A 254 -1.74 -11.35 -0.97
C VAL A 254 -2.89 -11.66 -1.93
N LEU A 255 -3.56 -10.64 -2.46
CA LEU A 255 -4.60 -10.79 -3.47
C LEU A 255 -4.07 -11.53 -4.70
N GLY A 256 -2.89 -11.13 -5.20
CA GLY A 256 -2.24 -11.80 -6.32
C GLY A 256 -1.88 -13.26 -6.03
N LEU A 257 -1.38 -13.56 -4.82
CA LEU A 257 -1.07 -14.92 -4.41
C LEU A 257 -2.33 -15.80 -4.33
N VAL A 258 -3.40 -15.29 -3.70
CA VAL A 258 -4.65 -16.04 -3.55
C VAL A 258 -5.34 -16.25 -4.91
N ALA A 259 -5.21 -15.30 -5.82
CA ALA A 259 -5.80 -15.36 -7.17
C ALA A 259 -5.04 -16.27 -8.14
N ALA A 260 -3.75 -16.51 -7.91
CA ALA A 260 -2.92 -17.28 -8.82
C ALA A 260 -3.19 -18.79 -8.76
N GLU A 261 -3.28 -19.42 -9.94
CA GLU A 261 -3.44 -20.86 -10.10
C GLU A 261 -2.35 -21.65 -9.37
N HIS A 262 -2.75 -22.83 -8.87
CA HIS A 262 -1.83 -23.79 -8.24
C HIS A 262 -0.66 -24.12 -9.18
N ASP A 263 0.55 -24.22 -8.63
CA ASP A 263 1.80 -24.49 -9.37
C ASP A 263 2.19 -23.50 -10.49
N SER A 264 1.46 -22.41 -10.68
CA SER A 264 1.82 -21.41 -11.70
C SER A 264 3.07 -20.61 -11.32
N GLU A 265 3.84 -20.19 -12.32
CA GLU A 265 4.97 -19.26 -12.14
C GLU A 265 4.54 -17.97 -11.43
N THR A 266 3.32 -17.50 -11.71
CA THR A 266 2.74 -16.33 -11.05
C THR A 266 2.57 -16.56 -9.54
N ARG A 267 2.03 -17.71 -9.12
CA ARG A 267 1.89 -18.06 -7.71
C ARG A 267 3.26 -18.13 -7.03
N LEU A 268 4.23 -18.79 -7.67
CA LEU A 268 5.60 -18.90 -7.16
C LEU A 268 6.28 -17.53 -7.01
N TRP A 269 6.03 -16.61 -7.94
CA TRP A 269 6.56 -15.24 -7.88
C TRP A 269 6.05 -14.45 -6.68
N PHE A 270 4.75 -14.53 -6.37
CA PHE A 270 4.16 -13.89 -5.19
C PHE A 270 4.60 -14.58 -3.88
N LEU A 271 4.59 -15.92 -3.86
CA LEU A 271 4.90 -16.71 -2.68
C LEU A 271 6.36 -16.54 -2.24
N SER A 272 7.32 -16.71 -3.16
CA SER A 272 8.75 -16.53 -2.88
C SER A 272 9.05 -15.17 -2.24
N ARG A 273 8.36 -14.15 -2.75
CA ARG A 273 8.44 -12.78 -2.28
C ARG A 273 7.91 -12.61 -0.87
N LEU A 274 6.67 -13.02 -0.61
CA LEU A 274 6.12 -12.93 0.74
C LEU A 274 6.94 -13.77 1.75
N ARG A 275 7.50 -14.91 1.33
CA ARG A 275 8.40 -15.73 2.18
C ARG A 275 9.70 -15.03 2.53
N ALA A 276 10.34 -14.35 1.57
CA ALA A 276 11.55 -13.57 1.84
C ALA A 276 11.28 -12.51 2.91
N VAL A 277 10.13 -11.83 2.82
CA VAL A 277 9.71 -10.80 3.79
C VAL A 277 9.47 -11.39 5.17
N VAL A 278 8.78 -12.52 5.23
CA VAL A 278 8.53 -13.25 6.48
C VAL A 278 9.85 -13.69 7.13
N ALA A 279 10.76 -14.29 6.35
CA ALA A 279 12.07 -14.72 6.85
C ALA A 279 12.91 -13.53 7.36
N ASP A 280 12.90 -12.42 6.64
CA ASP A 280 13.55 -11.18 7.06
C ASP A 280 12.98 -10.66 8.39
N MET A 281 11.66 -10.68 8.55
CA MET A 281 11.01 -10.30 9.81
C MET A 281 11.40 -11.24 10.96
N GLU A 282 11.34 -12.55 10.75
CA GLU A 282 11.72 -13.54 11.78
C GLU A 282 13.18 -13.34 12.22
N SER A 283 14.08 -13.13 11.27
CA SER A 283 15.50 -12.88 11.55
C SER A 283 15.76 -11.64 12.42
N ARG A 284 14.78 -10.74 12.52
CA ARG A 284 14.86 -9.48 13.28
C ARG A 284 14.04 -9.48 14.57
N GLY A 285 13.53 -10.64 14.96
CA GLY A 285 12.84 -10.86 16.23
C GLY A 285 11.32 -10.72 16.18
N TRP A 286 10.71 -10.63 15.00
CA TRP A 286 9.26 -10.70 14.87
C TRP A 286 8.78 -12.13 15.12
N THR A 287 7.99 -12.35 16.18
CA THR A 287 7.52 -13.69 16.57
C THR A 287 6.33 -14.19 15.76
N ARG A 288 5.57 -13.28 15.13
CA ARG A 288 4.35 -13.59 14.37
C ARG A 288 4.24 -12.74 13.10
N PRO A 289 5.21 -12.83 12.18
CA PRO A 289 5.27 -11.99 10.97
C PRO A 289 4.02 -12.11 10.09
N LEU A 290 3.40 -13.29 10.03
CA LEU A 290 2.18 -13.53 9.26
C LEU A 290 0.99 -12.72 9.77
N GLN A 291 0.88 -12.50 11.08
CA GLN A 291 -0.17 -11.67 11.64
C GLN A 291 -0.10 -10.23 11.16
N HIS A 292 1.07 -9.77 10.69
CA HIS A 292 1.18 -8.46 10.07
C HIS A 292 0.69 -8.47 8.63
N LEU A 293 1.01 -9.50 7.84
CA LEU A 293 0.50 -9.64 6.47
C LEU A 293 -1.03 -9.84 6.43
N GLU A 294 -1.58 -10.56 7.41
CA GLU A 294 -3.02 -10.79 7.53
C GLU A 294 -3.81 -9.50 7.79
N ARG A 295 -3.21 -8.49 8.44
CA ARG A 295 -3.87 -7.20 8.71
C ARG A 295 -4.32 -6.50 7.42
N ALA A 296 -3.60 -6.73 6.33
CA ALA A 296 -3.89 -6.20 5.01
C ALA A 296 -5.28 -6.58 4.46
N ILE A 297 -5.84 -7.69 4.97
CA ILE A 297 -7.08 -8.31 4.51
C ILE A 297 -8.02 -8.64 5.68
N GLU A 298 -7.79 -8.04 6.85
CA GLU A 298 -8.52 -8.34 8.09
C GLU A 298 -10.03 -8.08 7.97
N SER A 299 -10.44 -7.18 7.07
CA SER A 299 -11.85 -6.90 6.77
C SER A 299 -12.57 -8.04 6.02
N ASP A 300 -11.85 -9.04 5.51
CA ASP A 300 -12.43 -10.19 4.82
C ASP A 300 -11.88 -11.51 5.40
N GLN A 301 -12.65 -12.10 6.32
CA GLN A 301 -12.29 -13.34 7.01
C GLN A 301 -12.11 -14.53 6.03
N ARG A 302 -12.84 -14.55 4.91
CA ARG A 302 -12.74 -15.63 3.93
C ARG A 302 -11.44 -15.53 3.15
N LEU A 303 -11.08 -14.33 2.73
CA LEU A 303 -9.80 -14.05 2.09
C LEU A 303 -8.64 -14.37 3.04
N ALA A 304 -8.76 -14.00 4.32
CA ALA A 304 -7.77 -14.32 5.36
C ALA A 304 -7.61 -15.83 5.55
N ALA A 305 -8.71 -16.59 5.60
CA ALA A 305 -8.66 -18.04 5.69
C ALA A 305 -8.00 -18.69 4.46
N ARG A 306 -8.29 -18.19 3.25
CA ARG A 306 -7.64 -18.67 2.02
C ARG A 306 -6.14 -18.40 2.02
N PHE A 307 -5.73 -17.19 2.39
CA PHE A 307 -4.32 -16.84 2.49
C PHE A 307 -3.58 -17.75 3.48
N LYS A 308 -4.17 -18.00 4.67
CA LYS A 308 -3.62 -18.92 5.68
C LYS A 308 -3.43 -20.33 5.14
N ALA A 309 -4.45 -20.89 4.48
CA ALA A 309 -4.36 -22.23 3.91
C ALA A 309 -3.21 -22.34 2.90
N ILE A 310 -3.09 -21.37 1.99
CA ILE A 310 -1.97 -21.32 1.02
C ILE A 310 -0.61 -21.25 1.74
N TRP A 311 -0.54 -20.47 2.81
CA TRP A 311 0.70 -20.31 3.56
C TRP A 311 1.09 -21.58 4.32
N ASP A 312 0.11 -22.23 4.96
CA ASP A 312 0.33 -23.48 5.69
C ASP A 312 0.80 -24.59 4.75
N ASP A 313 0.19 -24.73 3.57
CA ASP A 313 0.64 -25.65 2.52
C ASP A 313 2.07 -25.34 2.04
N ALA A 314 2.46 -24.06 2.06
CA ALA A 314 3.76 -23.61 1.60
C ALA A 314 4.88 -23.72 2.65
N LYS A 315 4.58 -23.95 3.94
CA LYS A 315 5.60 -24.00 5.01
C LYS A 315 6.68 -25.03 4.73
N ASP A 316 6.30 -26.19 4.20
CA ASP A 316 7.19 -27.31 3.90
C ASP A 316 7.71 -27.33 2.45
N TRP A 317 7.28 -26.36 1.63
CA TRP A 317 7.68 -26.28 0.22
C TRP A 317 9.12 -25.79 0.08
N VAL A 318 9.95 -26.56 -0.62
CA VAL A 318 11.33 -26.20 -1.01
C VAL A 318 11.31 -25.71 -2.47
N PRO A 319 11.84 -24.51 -2.76
CA PRO A 319 11.89 -24.02 -4.13
C PRO A 319 12.72 -24.95 -5.03
N PRO A 320 12.29 -25.21 -6.29
CA PRO A 320 13.08 -25.96 -7.26
C PRO A 320 14.47 -25.35 -7.45
N SER A 321 15.50 -26.18 -7.64
CA SER A 321 16.89 -25.75 -7.85
C SER A 321 17.07 -24.77 -9.02
N ASP A 322 16.16 -24.84 -10.00
CA ASP A 322 16.21 -24.05 -11.23
C ASP A 322 15.45 -22.71 -11.08
N PHE A 323 14.77 -22.50 -9.95
CA PHE A 323 14.38 -21.16 -9.50
C PHE A 323 15.62 -20.45 -8.96
N SER A 324 16.56 -20.14 -9.87
CA SER A 324 17.62 -19.21 -9.57
C SER A 324 16.97 -17.89 -9.19
N TYR A 325 17.13 -17.48 -7.94
CA TYR A 325 17.20 -16.05 -7.62
C TYR A 325 18.26 -15.51 -8.58
N ASN A 326 17.85 -14.83 -9.65
CA ASN A 326 18.76 -13.96 -10.37
C ASN A 326 19.15 -12.92 -9.34
N ARG A 327 20.26 -13.19 -8.64
CA ARG A 327 20.87 -12.34 -7.62
C ARG A 327 21.33 -11.02 -8.22
#